data_AF-A0A955SRR2-F1
#
_entry.id   AF-A0A955SRR2-F1
#
_cell.length_a   1.000
_cell.length_b   1.000
_cell.length_c   1.000
_cell.angle_alpha   90.00
_cell.angle_beta   90.00
_cell.angle_gamma   90.00
#
_symmetry.space_group_name_H-M   'P 1'
#
loop_
_entity.id
_entity.type
_entity.pdbx_description
1 polymer ?
#
loop_
_entity_poly.entity_id
_entity_poly.type
_entity_poly.pdbx_seq_one_letter_code
_entity_poly.pdbx_strand_id
1 'polypeptide(L)'
;FIARMGAEAVREVLAKIDFESMIGELQEQMLSTRSKQIKKKLSKRLKVVQGFIDSGARPEWMILEVLPVIPPDLRPLVPLEGGRFATSDLNDLYRRVINRNNRLKNLMQLKTPDVIIHNEKRMLQEAVDALFDNGRHGRAVTGAGNRPLKSLSDMLKGKQGRFRQNLLGKRVDYSGRSVIVIGPELKLH
;
A
#
# COMPACT_ATOMS: atom_id res chain seq x y z
N PHE A 1 -21.67 18.53 21.72
CA PHE A 1 -21.41 17.88 20.43
C PHE A 1 -20.07 17.14 20.52
N ILE A 2 -19.88 16.02 19.80
CA ILE A 2 -18.59 15.31 19.74
C ILE A 2 -18.00 15.54 18.36
N ALA A 3 -16.81 16.13 18.28
CA ALA A 3 -16.07 16.29 17.03
C ALA A 3 -14.68 15.67 17.16
N ARG A 4 -14.29 14.92 16.13
CA ARG A 4 -12.97 14.30 15.99
C ARG A 4 -12.41 14.60 14.62
N MET A 5 -11.11 14.40 14.44
CA MET A 5 -10.42 14.66 13.17
C MET A 5 -9.51 13.49 12.77
N GLY A 6 -9.20 13.41 11.47
CA GLY A 6 -8.25 12.45 10.92
C GLY A 6 -8.79 11.03 10.82
N ALA A 7 -7.87 10.06 10.68
CA ALA A 7 -8.19 8.65 10.44
C ALA A 7 -9.05 8.02 11.55
N GLU A 8 -8.89 8.47 12.79
CA GLU A 8 -9.68 8.00 13.93
C GLU A 8 -11.18 8.33 13.76
N ALA A 9 -11.49 9.56 13.35
CA ALA A 9 -12.87 9.97 13.08
C ALA A 9 -13.49 9.16 11.93
N VAL A 10 -12.70 8.92 10.87
CA VAL A 10 -13.14 8.10 9.73
C VAL A 10 -13.42 6.67 10.17
N ARG A 11 -12.54 6.08 10.98
CA ARG A 11 -12.72 4.73 11.52
C ARG A 11 -14.01 4.60 12.32
N GLU A 12 -14.30 5.55 13.20
CA GLU A 12 -15.54 5.54 14.00
C GLU A 12 -16.79 5.64 13.15
N VAL A 13 -16.76 6.45 12.09
CA VAL A 13 -17.88 6.54 11.15
C VAL A 13 -18.05 5.21 10.43
N LEU A 14 -16.96 4.62 9.90
CA LEU A 14 -17.01 3.33 9.20
C LEU A 14 -17.50 2.20 10.09
N ALA A 15 -17.08 2.15 11.35
CA ALA A 15 -17.49 1.10 12.30
C ALA A 15 -18.98 1.16 12.67
N LYS A 16 -19.64 2.31 12.49
CA LYS A 16 -21.07 2.52 12.78
C LYS A 16 -21.95 2.30 11.55
N ILE A 17 -21.38 2.03 10.38
CA ILE A 17 -22.16 1.80 9.17
C ILE A 17 -22.84 0.44 9.26
N ASP A 18 -24.16 0.46 9.21
CA ASP A 18 -24.96 -0.73 8.95
C ASP A 18 -25.13 -0.89 7.43
N PHE A 19 -24.51 -1.92 6.87
CA PHE A 19 -24.60 -2.22 5.44
C PHE A 19 -25.95 -2.83 5.03
N GLU A 20 -26.63 -3.55 5.92
CA GLU A 20 -27.91 -4.19 5.61
C GLU A 20 -28.99 -3.11 5.42
N SER A 21 -29.12 -2.19 6.37
CA SER A 21 -30.02 -1.04 6.23
C SER A 21 -29.68 -0.20 4.99
N MET A 22 -28.38 0.02 4.73
CA MET A 22 -27.94 0.84 3.60
C MET A 22 -28.28 0.24 2.23
N ILE A 23 -28.35 -1.09 2.10
CA ILE A 23 -28.79 -1.72 0.84
C ILE A 23 -30.25 -1.37 0.54
N GLY A 24 -31.14 -1.49 1.53
CA GLY A 24 -32.55 -1.16 1.39
C GLY A 24 -32.74 0.28 0.94
N GLU A 25 -32.10 1.22 1.64
CA GLU A 25 -32.15 2.65 1.30
C GLU A 25 -31.63 2.93 -0.12
N LEU A 26 -30.52 2.31 -0.52
CA LEU A 26 -29.93 2.52 -1.85
C LEU A 26 -30.81 1.95 -2.96
N GLN A 27 -31.48 0.83 -2.73
CA GLN A 27 -32.41 0.24 -3.68
C GLN A 27 -33.65 1.13 -3.87
N GLU A 28 -34.23 1.64 -2.78
CA GLU A 28 -35.36 2.58 -2.83
C GLU A 28 -35.00 3.89 -3.54
N GLN A 29 -33.85 4.48 -3.22
CA GLN A 29 -33.35 5.69 -3.89
C GLN A 29 -33.13 5.48 -5.40
N MET A 30 -32.74 4.27 -5.79
CA MET A 30 -32.49 3.91 -7.17
C MET A 30 -33.79 3.74 -7.99
N LEU A 31 -34.90 3.36 -7.33
CA LEU A 31 -36.23 3.26 -7.92
C LEU A 31 -36.92 4.64 -8.00
N SER A 32 -36.77 5.48 -6.97
CA SER A 32 -37.40 6.82 -6.92
C SER A 32 -36.75 7.83 -7.86
N THR A 33 -35.48 7.64 -8.19
CA THR A 33 -34.72 8.55 -9.06
C THR A 33 -34.93 8.25 -10.56
N ARG A 34 -35.35 9.27 -11.32
CA ARG A 34 -35.39 9.21 -12.80
C ARG A 34 -34.07 9.62 -13.49
N SER A 35 -33.16 10.28 -12.76
CA SER A 35 -31.88 10.74 -13.32
C SER A 35 -30.89 9.58 -13.53
N LYS A 36 -30.44 9.40 -14.78
CA LYS A 36 -29.45 8.39 -15.16
C LYS A 36 -28.11 8.56 -14.44
N GLN A 37 -27.69 9.79 -14.17
CA GLN A 37 -26.42 10.09 -13.48
C GLN A 37 -26.46 9.65 -12.01
N ILE A 38 -27.53 10.02 -11.30
CA ILE A 38 -27.74 9.63 -9.89
C ILE A 38 -27.88 8.12 -9.80
N LYS A 39 -28.65 7.49 -10.69
CA LYS A 39 -28.79 6.03 -10.76
C LYS A 39 -27.45 5.31 -10.92
N LYS A 40 -26.56 5.83 -11.79
CA LYS A 40 -25.19 5.30 -11.96
C LYS A 40 -24.35 5.43 -10.69
N LYS A 41 -24.46 6.55 -9.96
CA LYS A 41 -23.75 6.76 -8.69
C LYS A 41 -24.23 5.79 -7.60
N LEU A 42 -25.55 5.63 -7.47
CA LEU A 42 -26.16 4.70 -6.52
C LEU A 42 -25.78 3.25 -6.83
N SER A 43 -25.83 2.84 -8.10
CA SER A 43 -25.42 1.50 -8.53
C SER A 43 -23.95 1.19 -8.18
N LYS A 44 -23.04 2.15 -8.36
CA LYS A 44 -21.64 2.00 -7.95
C LYS A 44 -21.49 1.83 -6.44
N ARG A 45 -22.23 2.61 -5.65
CA ARG A 45 -22.21 2.52 -4.18
C ARG A 45 -22.79 1.19 -3.70
N LEU A 46 -23.92 0.76 -4.26
CA LEU A 46 -24.54 -0.52 -3.97
C LEU A 46 -23.58 -1.69 -4.25
N LYS A 47 -22.86 -1.65 -5.39
CA LYS A 47 -21.84 -2.66 -5.71
C LYS A 47 -20.74 -2.76 -4.66
N VAL A 48 -20.28 -1.62 -4.11
CA VAL A 48 -19.25 -1.60 -3.07
C VAL A 48 -19.81 -2.18 -1.76
N VAL A 49 -21.01 -1.75 -1.34
CA VAL A 49 -21.67 -2.24 -0.13
C VAL A 49 -21.91 -3.75 -0.20
N GLN A 50 -22.47 -4.23 -1.30
CA GLN A 50 -22.68 -5.67 -1.52
C GLN A 50 -21.37 -6.45 -1.44
N GLY A 51 -20.30 -5.93 -2.04
CA GLY A 51 -18.98 -6.57 -1.98
C GLY A 51 -18.43 -6.70 -0.55
N PHE A 52 -18.73 -5.76 0.35
CA PHE A 52 -18.34 -5.89 1.76
C PHE A 52 -19.15 -6.98 2.48
N ILE A 53 -20.46 -7.06 2.23
CA ILE A 53 -21.31 -8.11 2.81
C ILE A 53 -20.87 -9.49 2.32
N ASP A 54 -20.70 -9.66 1.01
CA ASP A 54 -20.34 -10.94 0.40
C ASP A 54 -18.96 -11.45 0.86
N SER A 55 -18.02 -10.54 1.15
CA SER A 55 -16.68 -10.88 1.62
C SER A 55 -16.57 -11.04 3.14
N GLY A 56 -17.60 -10.65 3.91
CA GLY A 56 -17.54 -10.57 5.37
C GLY A 56 -16.50 -9.57 5.90
N ALA A 57 -15.97 -8.69 5.04
CA ALA A 57 -14.96 -7.73 5.41
C ALA A 57 -15.60 -6.52 6.10
N ARG A 58 -15.01 -6.07 7.20
CA ARG A 58 -15.47 -4.86 7.89
C ARG A 58 -14.81 -3.61 7.30
N PRO A 59 -15.55 -2.51 7.09
CA PRO A 59 -15.02 -1.34 6.39
C PRO A 59 -13.94 -0.61 7.21
N GLU A 60 -14.04 -0.63 8.53
CA GLU A 60 -13.04 0.00 9.40
C GLU A 60 -11.67 -0.67 9.35
N TRP A 61 -11.55 -1.89 8.80
CA TRP A 61 -10.25 -2.55 8.57
C TRP A 61 -9.39 -1.82 7.54
N MET A 62 -9.97 -0.92 6.74
CA MET A 62 -9.20 -0.02 5.88
C MET A 62 -8.34 0.98 6.67
N ILE A 63 -8.64 1.21 7.95
CA ILE A 63 -7.86 2.06 8.84
C ILE A 63 -6.94 1.16 9.69
N LEU A 64 -5.64 1.26 9.44
CA LEU A 64 -4.64 0.41 10.08
C LEU A 64 -4.31 0.88 11.50
N GLU A 65 -4.55 0.01 12.48
CA GLU A 65 -4.03 0.19 13.86
C GLU A 65 -2.70 -0.56 14.05
N VAL A 66 -2.53 -1.67 13.33
CA VAL A 66 -1.33 -2.50 13.36
C VAL A 66 -0.77 -2.58 11.95
N LEU A 67 0.51 -2.20 11.81
CA LEU A 67 1.22 -2.26 10.55
C LEU A 67 2.14 -3.49 10.51
N PRO A 68 1.90 -4.48 9.64
CA PRO A 68 2.78 -5.63 9.51
C PRO A 68 4.14 -5.25 8.93
N VAL A 69 5.20 -5.87 9.46
CA VAL A 69 6.57 -5.70 8.98
C VAL A 69 6.97 -6.96 8.22
N ILE A 70 7.40 -6.81 6.97
CA ILE A 70 7.83 -7.97 6.19
C ILE A 70 9.10 -8.61 6.79
N PRO A 71 9.27 -9.94 6.65
CA PRO A 71 10.45 -10.64 7.13
C PRO A 71 11.77 -10.02 6.65
N PRO A 72 12.83 -10.02 7.48
CA PRO A 72 14.13 -9.43 7.13
C PRO A 72 14.72 -9.95 5.81
N ASP A 73 14.51 -11.23 5.50
CA ASP A 73 15.01 -11.86 4.27
C ASP A 73 14.44 -11.23 3.00
N LEU A 74 13.24 -10.66 3.07
CA LEU A 74 12.60 -9.94 1.96
C LEU A 74 13.04 -8.47 1.88
N ARG A 75 13.81 -7.98 2.86
CA ARG A 75 14.38 -6.63 2.93
C ARG A 75 15.84 -6.68 3.42
N PRO A 76 16.73 -7.39 2.71
CA PRO A 76 18.04 -7.73 3.22
C PRO A 76 18.92 -6.48 3.41
N LEU A 77 19.85 -6.61 4.36
CA LEU A 77 20.97 -5.72 4.57
C LEU A 77 22.24 -6.53 4.30
N VAL A 78 22.90 -6.24 3.19
CA VAL A 78 24.01 -7.06 2.68
C VAL A 78 25.32 -6.32 2.89
N PRO A 79 26.31 -6.91 3.58
CA PRO A 79 27.64 -6.31 3.70
C PRO A 79 28.32 -6.29 2.33
N LEU A 80 29.04 -5.20 2.05
CA LEU A 80 29.89 -5.01 0.89
C LEU A 80 31.35 -4.91 1.35
N GLU A 81 32.27 -5.09 0.41
CA GLU A 81 33.69 -4.89 0.66
C GLU A 81 33.98 -3.47 1.20
N GLY A 82 34.93 -3.35 2.12
CA GLY A 82 35.29 -2.08 2.76
C GLY A 82 34.31 -1.60 3.84
N GLY A 83 33.54 -2.50 4.46
CA GLY A 83 32.69 -2.20 5.63
C GLY A 83 31.41 -1.42 5.30
N ARG A 84 31.05 -1.33 4.02
CA ARG A 84 29.80 -0.70 3.57
C ARG A 84 28.65 -1.70 3.63
N PHE A 85 27.42 -1.19 3.65
CA PHE A 85 26.21 -2.02 3.63
C PHE A 85 25.27 -1.56 2.51
N ALA A 86 24.78 -2.51 1.72
CA ALA A 86 23.64 -2.30 0.84
C ALA A 86 22.36 -2.62 1.60
N THR A 87 21.39 -1.70 1.57
CA THR A 87 20.09 -1.89 2.23
C THR A 87 18.95 -1.79 1.21
N SER A 88 17.90 -2.56 1.43
CA SER A 88 16.61 -2.36 0.76
C SER A 88 16.02 -0.98 1.09
N ASP A 89 15.44 -0.32 0.08
CA ASP A 89 14.70 0.95 0.23
C ASP A 89 13.55 0.83 1.27
N LEU A 90 12.97 -0.35 1.42
CA LEU A 90 11.92 -0.62 2.40
C LEU A 90 12.38 -0.39 3.84
N ASN A 91 13.64 -0.69 4.16
CA ASN A 91 14.16 -0.48 5.52
C ASN A 91 14.13 1.00 5.89
N ASP A 92 14.39 1.91 4.95
CA ASP A 92 14.33 3.35 5.18
C ASP A 92 12.88 3.83 5.35
N LEU A 93 11.94 3.28 4.57
CA LEU A 93 10.52 3.59 4.71
C LEU A 93 9.96 3.09 6.05
N TYR A 94 10.27 1.86 6.46
CA TYR A 94 9.92 1.33 7.78
C TYR A 94 10.53 2.15 8.91
N ARG A 95 11.81 2.54 8.80
CA ARG A 95 12.48 3.36 9.81
C ARG A 95 11.76 4.70 9.99
N ARG A 96 11.33 5.33 8.90
CA ARG A 96 10.54 6.57 8.95
C ARG A 96 9.23 6.38 9.71
N VAL A 97 8.46 5.32 9.40
CA VAL A 97 7.20 5.02 10.11
C VAL A 97 7.46 4.82 11.61
N ILE A 98 8.44 3.98 11.96
CA ILE A 98 8.77 3.68 13.36
C ILE A 98 9.18 4.95 14.11
N ASN A 99 10.04 5.78 13.51
CA ASN A 99 10.50 7.01 14.14
C ASN A 99 9.36 8.01 14.36
N ARG A 100 8.46 8.16 13.39
CA ARG A 100 7.28 9.02 13.52
C ARG A 100 6.30 8.50 14.56
N ASN A 101 6.06 7.19 14.60
CA ASN A 101 5.19 6.57 15.58
C ASN A 101 5.72 6.71 17.01
N ASN A 102 7.02 6.46 17.22
CA ASN A 102 7.66 6.63 18.52
C ASN A 102 7.68 8.09 18.97
N ARG A 103 7.93 9.01 18.03
CA ARG A 103 7.85 10.45 18.29
C ARG A 103 6.45 10.88 18.69
N LEU A 104 5.41 10.45 17.96
CA LEU A 104 4.02 10.72 18.30
C LEU A 104 3.67 10.20 19.70
N LYS A 105 4.07 8.96 20.02
CA LYS A 105 3.86 8.37 21.34
C LYS A 105 4.48 9.22 22.46
N ASN A 106 5.71 9.69 22.27
CA ASN A 106 6.38 10.56 23.25
C ASN A 106 5.68 11.93 23.38
N LEU A 107 5.27 12.54 22.26
CA LEU A 107 4.56 13.83 22.28
C LEU A 107 3.22 13.74 23.02
N MET A 108 2.50 12.62 22.89
CA MET A 108 1.26 12.37 23.62
C MET A 108 1.49 12.23 25.13
N GLN A 109 2.59 11.60 25.55
CA GLN A 109 2.94 11.47 26.98
C GLN A 109 3.29 12.81 27.63
N LEU A 110 3.95 13.70 26.87
CA LEU A 110 4.39 15.02 27.35
C LEU A 110 3.25 16.07 27.37
N LYS A 111 2.00 15.68 27.11
CA LYS A 111 0.84 16.60 27.00
C LYS A 111 1.13 17.78 26.05
N THR A 112 1.82 17.50 24.95
CA THR A 112 2.18 18.49 23.94
C THR A 112 0.92 19.15 23.37
N PRO A 113 0.94 20.44 23.01
CA PRO A 113 -0.18 21.10 22.34
C PRO A 113 -0.72 20.35 21.13
N ASP A 114 -2.04 20.37 20.97
CA ASP A 114 -2.75 19.62 19.94
C ASP A 114 -2.25 19.90 18.53
N VAL A 115 -1.90 21.15 18.19
CA VAL A 115 -1.41 21.52 16.85
C VAL A 115 -0.19 20.67 16.44
N ILE A 116 0.72 20.41 17.39
CA ILE A 116 1.93 19.63 17.15
C ILE A 116 1.57 18.15 16.98
N ILE A 117 0.65 17.63 17.80
CA ILE A 117 0.15 16.25 17.70
C ILE A 117 -0.53 16.03 16.35
N HIS A 118 -1.34 16.96 15.88
CA HIS A 118 -2.00 16.88 14.57
C HIS A 118 -0.99 16.85 13.42
N ASN A 119 0.05 17.70 13.49
CA ASN A 119 1.11 17.67 12.47
C ASN A 119 1.90 16.35 12.52
N GLU A 120 2.17 15.79 13.69
CA GLU A 120 2.86 14.50 13.79
C GLU A 120 1.97 13.34 13.30
N LYS A 121 0.66 13.36 13.57
CA LYS A 121 -0.32 12.42 12.98
C LYS A 121 -0.30 12.50 11.45
N ARG A 122 -0.26 13.71 10.86
CA ARG A 122 -0.12 13.91 9.40
C ARG A 122 1.19 13.33 8.88
N MET A 123 2.30 13.61 9.56
CA MET A 123 3.62 13.09 9.17
C MET A 123 3.70 11.55 9.25
N LEU A 124 3.03 10.95 10.24
CA LEU A 124 2.92 9.50 10.36
C LEU A 124 2.08 8.92 9.21
N GLN A 125 0.96 9.55 8.85
CA GLN A 125 0.15 9.17 7.70
C GLN A 125 0.99 9.18 6.41
N GLU A 126 1.72 10.26 6.14
CA GLU A 126 2.59 10.37 4.96
C GLU A 126 3.69 9.31 4.93
N ALA A 127 4.24 8.93 6.10
CA ALA A 127 5.23 7.86 6.19
C ALA A 127 4.62 6.49 5.85
N VAL A 128 3.40 6.21 6.30
CA VAL A 128 2.68 4.96 5.98
C VAL A 128 2.28 4.94 4.50
N ASP A 129 1.81 6.07 3.95
CA ASP A 129 1.47 6.19 2.52
C ASP A 129 2.71 5.91 1.65
N ALA A 130 3.87 6.48 2.02
CA ALA A 130 5.11 6.23 1.30
C ALA A 130 5.60 4.78 1.41
N LEU A 131 5.35 4.09 2.53
CA LEU A 131 5.69 2.68 2.68
C LEU A 131 4.87 1.80 1.73
N PHE A 132 3.57 2.06 1.60
CA PHE A 132 2.68 1.26 0.76
C PHE A 132 2.79 1.61 -0.73
N ASP A 133 2.73 2.89 -1.10
CA ASP A 133 2.72 3.35 -2.49
C ASP A 133 3.37 4.75 -2.60
N ASN A 134 4.71 4.77 -2.61
CA ASN A 134 5.49 6.00 -2.62
C ASN A 134 5.22 6.85 -3.88
N GLY A 135 4.91 8.13 -3.69
CA GLY A 135 4.62 9.07 -4.78
C GLY A 135 3.18 9.03 -5.30
N ARG A 136 2.29 8.20 -4.72
CA ARG A 136 0.86 8.25 -5.03
C ARG A 136 0.22 9.55 -4.57
N HIS A 137 0.61 10.01 -3.38
CA HIS A 137 0.11 11.25 -2.77
C HIS A 137 1.28 12.22 -2.60
N GLY A 138 1.33 13.24 -3.48
CA GLY A 138 2.36 14.28 -3.44
C GLY A 138 3.72 13.83 -3.94
N ARG A 139 4.79 14.43 -3.40
CA ARG A 139 6.16 14.18 -3.84
C ARG A 139 6.69 12.88 -3.26
N ALA A 140 7.27 12.04 -4.11
CA ALA A 140 7.90 10.80 -3.67
C ALA A 140 9.02 11.06 -2.67
N VAL A 141 9.08 10.22 -1.63
CA VAL A 141 10.18 10.23 -0.67
C VAL A 141 11.44 9.75 -1.39
N THR A 142 12.46 10.59 -1.39
CA THR A 142 13.76 10.31 -2.02
C THR A 142 14.80 9.85 -1.01
N GLY A 143 15.66 8.95 -1.46
CA GLY A 143 16.87 8.53 -0.77
C GLY A 143 18.11 9.29 -1.25
N ALA A 144 19.28 8.69 -1.03
CA ALA A 144 20.54 9.22 -1.55
C ALA A 144 20.50 9.40 -3.07
N GLY A 145 21.08 10.50 -3.57
CA GLY A 145 21.10 10.82 -4.99
C GLY A 145 19.74 11.23 -5.57
N ASN A 146 18.80 11.73 -4.74
CA ASN A 146 17.46 12.17 -5.16
C ASN A 146 16.60 11.10 -5.86
N ARG A 147 17.00 9.82 -5.77
CA ARG A 147 16.21 8.72 -6.33
C ARG A 147 15.00 8.44 -5.43
N PRO A 148 13.79 8.25 -5.97
CA PRO A 148 12.64 7.83 -5.17
C PRO A 148 12.87 6.43 -4.60
N LEU A 149 12.51 6.25 -3.32
CA LEU A 149 12.56 4.96 -2.65
C LEU A 149 11.46 4.04 -3.20
N LYS A 150 11.78 2.77 -3.43
CA LYS A 150 10.80 1.76 -3.86
C LYS A 150 9.92 1.33 -2.68
N SER A 151 8.60 1.45 -2.85
CA SER A 151 7.57 1.04 -1.89
C SER A 151 7.16 -0.43 -2.04
N LEU A 152 6.29 -0.92 -1.14
CA LEU A 152 5.73 -2.27 -1.23
C LEU A 152 4.99 -2.49 -2.55
N SER A 153 4.21 -1.51 -3.01
CA SER A 153 3.50 -1.60 -4.29
C SER A 153 4.48 -1.66 -5.47
N ASP A 154 5.58 -0.89 -5.43
CA ASP A 154 6.62 -0.92 -6.47
C ASP A 154 7.34 -2.27 -6.57
N MET A 155 7.44 -3.01 -5.46
CA MET A 155 7.99 -4.37 -5.47
C MET A 155 7.07 -5.36 -6.17
N LEU A 156 5.77 -5.09 -6.23
CA LEU A 156 4.80 -5.97 -6.90
C LEU A 156 4.59 -5.57 -8.37
N LYS A 157 4.49 -4.27 -8.66
CA LYS A 157 4.13 -3.74 -9.99
C LYS A 157 5.34 -3.48 -10.89
N GLY A 158 5.09 -3.36 -12.19
CA GLY A 158 6.10 -2.99 -13.18
C GLY A 158 6.97 -4.15 -13.69
N LYS A 159 7.89 -3.84 -14.61
CA LYS A 159 8.76 -4.85 -15.26
C LYS A 159 9.71 -5.53 -14.26
N GLN A 160 10.20 -4.76 -13.29
CA GLN A 160 11.05 -5.26 -12.18
C GLN A 160 10.22 -5.75 -10.97
N GLY A 161 8.89 -5.76 -11.08
CA GLY A 161 8.02 -6.24 -10.02
C GLY A 161 7.99 -7.77 -9.96
N ARG A 162 7.67 -8.31 -8.78
CA ARG A 162 7.67 -9.76 -8.50
C ARG A 162 6.86 -10.56 -9.53
N PHE A 163 5.69 -10.10 -9.93
CA PHE A 163 4.86 -10.85 -10.89
C PHE A 163 5.56 -11.05 -12.24
N ARG A 164 6.10 -9.97 -12.82
CA ARG A 164 6.69 -10.03 -14.16
C ARG A 164 8.10 -10.60 -14.16
N GLN A 165 8.90 -10.28 -13.16
CA GLN A 165 10.31 -10.68 -13.13
C GLN A 165 10.53 -12.05 -12.50
N ASN A 166 9.70 -12.46 -11.54
CA ASN A 166 9.96 -13.67 -10.77
C ASN A 166 8.89 -14.73 -10.95
N LEU A 167 7.66 -14.41 -11.34
CA LEU A 167 6.60 -15.42 -11.48
C LEU A 167 6.38 -15.86 -12.93
N LEU A 168 6.45 -14.96 -13.90
CA LEU A 168 6.19 -15.29 -15.32
C LEU A 168 7.42 -15.79 -16.08
N GLY A 169 8.63 -15.39 -15.69
CA GLY A 169 9.86 -15.83 -16.30
C GLY A 169 10.95 -15.93 -15.25
N LYS A 170 11.59 -17.09 -15.13
CA LYS A 170 12.69 -17.33 -14.21
C LYS A 170 13.93 -17.73 -14.97
N ARG A 171 15.09 -17.51 -14.37
CA ARG A 171 16.31 -18.21 -14.79
C ARG A 171 16.11 -19.69 -14.50
N VAL A 172 16.51 -20.53 -15.45
CA VAL A 172 16.37 -21.98 -15.39
C VAL A 172 17.75 -22.61 -15.43
N ASP A 173 17.93 -23.63 -14.59
CA ASP A 173 19.13 -24.46 -14.62
C ASP A 173 19.15 -25.30 -15.91
N TYR A 174 20.31 -25.91 -16.22
CA TYR A 174 20.52 -26.70 -17.43
C TYR A 174 20.20 -25.94 -18.73
N SER A 175 20.51 -24.64 -18.76
CA SER A 175 20.36 -23.80 -19.94
C SER A 175 21.69 -23.15 -20.33
N GLY A 176 21.91 -23.04 -21.63
CA GLY A 176 23.07 -22.39 -22.21
C GLY A 176 22.68 -21.59 -23.45
N ARG A 177 23.49 -20.60 -23.80
CA ARG A 177 23.31 -19.82 -25.03
C ARG A 177 24.67 -19.66 -25.70
N SER A 178 24.74 -20.03 -26.97
CA SER A 178 25.88 -19.80 -27.84
C SER A 178 25.40 -19.21 -29.17
N VAL A 179 26.33 -18.69 -29.95
CA VAL A 179 26.08 -18.29 -31.34
C VAL A 179 25.88 -19.55 -32.17
N ILE A 180 24.82 -19.59 -32.97
CA ILE A 180 24.58 -20.69 -33.89
C ILE A 180 25.36 -20.45 -35.19
N VAL A 181 25.97 -21.50 -35.72
CA VAL A 181 26.66 -21.52 -37.02
C VAL A 181 26.09 -22.66 -37.87
N ILE A 182 26.24 -22.56 -39.19
CA ILE A 182 25.74 -23.58 -40.12
C ILE A 182 26.61 -24.84 -39.98
N GLY A 183 25.99 -25.98 -39.65
CA GLY A 183 26.63 -27.30 -39.60
C GLY A 183 26.07 -28.20 -40.71
N PRO A 184 26.56 -28.08 -41.95
CA PRO A 184 25.99 -28.76 -43.11
C PRO A 184 26.06 -30.29 -43.06
N GLU A 185 26.98 -30.85 -42.27
CA GLU A 185 27.14 -32.28 -42.03
C GLU A 185 26.16 -32.86 -40.98
N LEU A 186 25.39 -32.01 -40.29
CA LEU A 186 24.46 -32.43 -39.25
C LEU A 186 23.17 -32.99 -39.86
N LYS A 187 22.70 -34.12 -39.31
CA LYS A 187 21.40 -34.70 -39.66
C LYS A 187 20.26 -33.94 -38.96
N LEU A 188 19.04 -34.08 -39.46
CA LEU A 188 17.85 -33.47 -38.87
C LEU A 188 17.59 -33.95 -37.43
N HIS A 189 17.92 -35.21 -37.14
CA HIS A 189 17.96 -35.86 -35.82
C HIS A 189 18.62 -37.24 -35.98
#